data_AF-X1REB5-F1
#
_entry.id   AF-X1REB5-F1
#
_cell.length_a   1.000
_cell.length_b   1.000
_cell.length_c   1.000
_cell.angle_alpha   90.00
_cell.angle_beta   90.00
_cell.angle_gamma   90.00
#
_symmetry.space_group_name_H-M   'P 1'
#
loop_
_entity.id
_entity.type
_entity.pdbx_description
1 polymer ?
#
loop_
_entity_poly.entity_id
_entity_poly.type
_entity_poly.pdbx_seq_one_letter_code
_entity_poly.pdbx_strand_id
1 'polypeptide(L)'
;MVTAVRPSQGGFLRPFGTAWFIIEFLKGNGPEDSTRIDPAEGAPMTDIHGEYKSALHRAHASDAAVRDEEERARREKRPISPERIEAMAEFYLARIPYKELKMRHHSFVSYFGMLKRLGWVEAVKEEPSGPQEYHPNFQPRRYYRLTDSGKAATMPELSDPITTLYNYPREIRSAKRYYYTKKM
;
A
#
# COMPACT_ATOMS: atom_id res chain seq x y z
N MET A 1 -31.60 -19.36 2.97
CA MET A 1 -30.15 -19.44 3.26
C MET A 1 -29.43 -18.66 2.18
N VAL A 2 -28.75 -17.56 2.54
CA VAL A 2 -27.99 -16.75 1.56
C VAL A 2 -26.62 -17.38 1.41
N THR A 3 -26.42 -18.15 0.36
CA THR A 3 -25.09 -18.64 -0.03
C THR A 3 -24.24 -17.42 -0.37
N ALA A 4 -23.27 -17.12 0.49
CA ALA A 4 -22.30 -16.08 0.20
C ALA A 4 -21.52 -16.45 -1.07
N VAL A 5 -21.79 -15.75 -2.16
CA VAL A 5 -21.02 -15.83 -3.42
C VAL A 5 -19.66 -15.18 -3.17
N ARG A 6 -18.79 -15.87 -2.44
CA ARG A 6 -17.38 -15.53 -2.33
C ARG A 6 -16.56 -16.62 -3.00
N PRO A 7 -15.51 -16.28 -3.76
CA PRO A 7 -14.61 -17.28 -4.33
C PRO A 7 -14.06 -18.21 -3.23
N SER A 8 -14.00 -19.51 -3.50
CA SER A 8 -13.39 -20.52 -2.61
C SER A 8 -11.88 -20.32 -2.46
N GLN A 9 -11.26 -19.70 -3.47
CA GLN A 9 -9.90 -19.17 -3.48
C GLN A 9 -9.87 -17.86 -4.27
N GLY A 10 -8.96 -16.93 -3.93
CA GLY A 10 -8.88 -15.65 -4.62
C GLY A 10 -9.82 -14.57 -4.09
N GLY A 11 -9.99 -14.48 -2.76
CA GLY A 11 -10.25 -13.16 -2.18
C GLY A 11 -9.11 -12.23 -2.60
N PHE A 12 -9.40 -11.00 -3.01
CA PHE A 12 -8.36 -10.03 -3.37
C PHE A 12 -7.50 -9.70 -2.13
N LEU A 13 -6.50 -10.55 -1.86
CA LEU A 13 -5.47 -10.31 -0.87
C LEU A 13 -4.71 -9.08 -1.34
N ARG A 14 -4.82 -8.00 -0.56
CA ARG A 14 -3.81 -6.95 -0.62
C ARG A 14 -2.55 -7.55 0.03
N PRO A 15 -1.39 -7.53 -0.65
CA PRO A 15 -0.16 -8.12 -0.11
C PRO A 15 0.24 -7.45 1.20
N PHE A 16 -0.12 -6.17 1.37
CA PHE A 16 0.07 -5.39 2.59
C PHE A 16 -0.94 -4.23 2.71
N GLY A 17 -1.07 -3.68 3.91
CA GLY A 17 -1.98 -2.58 4.23
C GLY A 17 -1.45 -1.21 3.83
N THR A 18 -2.35 -0.29 3.46
CA THR A 18 -1.99 1.08 3.01
C THR A 18 -1.34 1.91 4.12
N ALA A 19 -1.90 1.94 5.32
CA ALA A 19 -1.31 2.68 6.45
C ALA A 19 0.02 2.08 6.90
N TRP A 20 0.14 0.75 6.95
CA TRP A 20 1.43 0.10 7.22
C TRP A 20 2.50 0.56 6.23
N PHE A 21 2.20 0.52 4.93
CA PHE A 21 3.15 0.96 3.91
C PHE A 21 3.54 2.43 4.10
N ILE A 22 2.55 3.33 4.26
CA ILE A 22 2.81 4.77 4.45
C ILE A 22 3.73 5.01 5.65
N ILE A 23 3.49 4.31 6.77
CA ILE A 23 4.26 4.50 7.99
C ILE A 23 5.68 3.95 7.83
N GLU A 24 5.85 2.74 7.31
CA GLU A 24 7.18 2.17 7.09
C GLU A 24 7.98 2.99 6.06
N PHE A 25 7.31 3.51 5.03
CA PHE A 25 7.91 4.42 4.06
C PHE A 25 8.38 5.72 4.73
N LEU A 26 7.52 6.36 5.53
CA LEU A 26 7.86 7.59 6.24
C LEU A 26 8.84 7.41 7.40
N LYS A 27 9.04 6.19 7.90
CA LYS A 27 10.16 5.82 8.78
C LYS A 27 11.49 5.68 8.05
N GLY A 28 11.50 5.75 6.71
CA GLY A 28 12.70 5.56 5.89
C GLY A 28 13.10 4.08 5.71
N ASN A 29 12.21 3.14 6.01
CA ASN A 29 12.53 1.71 5.97
C ASN A 29 12.53 1.13 4.54
N GLY A 30 11.95 1.85 3.57
CA GLY A 30 11.83 1.39 2.18
C GLY A 30 11.01 0.10 2.06
N PRO A 31 9.74 0.08 2.53
CA PRO A 31 8.91 -1.13 2.51
C PRO A 31 8.72 -1.64 1.09
N GLU A 32 8.76 -2.96 0.92
CA GLU A 32 8.46 -3.64 -0.34
C GLU A 32 9.30 -3.06 -1.50
N ASP A 33 10.62 -2.87 -1.27
CA ASP A 33 11.62 -2.28 -2.18
C ASP A 33 11.26 -0.89 -2.72
N SER A 34 10.48 -0.11 -1.97
CA SER A 34 10.32 1.32 -2.25
C SER A 34 11.58 2.11 -1.90
N THR A 35 11.70 3.29 -2.49
CA THR A 35 12.81 4.21 -2.22
C THR A 35 12.89 4.55 -0.72
N ARG A 36 14.10 4.55 -0.16
CA ARG A 36 14.34 5.06 1.20
C ARG A 36 14.39 6.58 1.17
N ILE A 37 13.76 7.21 2.15
CA ILE A 37 13.74 8.66 2.32
C ILE A 37 14.35 9.05 3.67
N ASP A 38 14.76 10.30 3.81
CA ASP A 38 15.06 10.87 5.13
C ASP A 38 13.74 11.09 5.91
N PRO A 39 13.52 10.43 7.06
CA PRO A 39 12.30 10.61 7.86
C PRO A 39 12.10 12.03 8.38
N ALA A 40 13.18 12.82 8.53
CA ALA A 40 13.09 14.19 8.99
C ALA A 40 12.53 15.13 7.90
N GLU A 41 12.90 14.89 6.64
CA GLU A 41 12.36 15.61 5.48
C GLU A 41 10.96 15.16 5.07
N GLY A 42 10.67 13.86 5.26
CA GLY A 42 9.43 13.24 4.84
C GLY A 42 9.28 13.17 3.32
N ALA A 43 8.05 12.99 2.84
CA ALA A 43 7.77 12.88 1.40
C ALA A 43 6.42 13.49 1.04
N PRO A 44 6.23 13.95 -0.21
CA PRO A 44 4.95 14.46 -0.65
C PRO A 44 3.96 13.32 -0.93
N MET A 45 2.67 13.56 -0.72
CA MET A 45 1.62 12.53 -0.88
C MET A 45 1.63 11.84 -2.25
N THR A 46 1.95 12.58 -3.31
CA THR A 46 2.04 12.04 -4.67
C THR A 46 3.12 10.98 -4.81
N ASP A 47 4.26 11.17 -4.13
CA ASP A 47 5.42 10.27 -4.23
C ASP A 47 5.19 9.04 -3.38
N ILE A 48 4.67 9.23 -2.16
CA ILE A 48 4.22 8.11 -1.30
C ILE A 48 3.19 7.26 -2.05
N HIS A 49 2.25 7.89 -2.76
CA HIS A 49 1.24 7.19 -3.56
C HIS A 49 1.87 6.45 -4.73
N GLY A 50 2.82 7.05 -5.43
CA GLY A 50 3.57 6.43 -6.53
C GLY A 50 4.32 5.19 -6.06
N GLU A 51 5.09 5.30 -4.98
CA GLU A 51 5.85 4.20 -4.37
C GLU A 51 4.92 3.07 -3.89
N TYR A 52 3.85 3.42 -3.19
CA TYR A 52 2.84 2.44 -2.75
C TYR A 52 2.23 1.68 -3.94
N LYS A 53 1.93 2.39 -5.02
CA LYS A 53 1.31 1.80 -6.20
C LYS A 53 2.30 0.93 -6.98
N SER A 54 3.56 1.33 -7.07
CA SER A 54 4.65 0.53 -7.64
C SER A 54 4.91 -0.74 -6.82
N ALA A 55 4.91 -0.64 -5.49
CA ALA A 55 5.07 -1.79 -4.60
C ALA A 55 3.91 -2.79 -4.76
N LEU A 56 2.66 -2.30 -4.82
CA LEU A 56 1.51 -3.16 -5.12
C LEU A 56 1.66 -3.84 -6.49
N HIS A 57 2.21 -3.16 -7.48
CA HIS A 57 2.45 -3.72 -8.81
C HIS A 57 3.45 -4.87 -8.78
N ARG A 58 4.60 -4.67 -8.15
CA ARG A 58 5.62 -5.71 -7.99
C ARG A 58 5.10 -6.90 -7.19
N ALA A 59 4.39 -6.65 -6.09
CA ALA A 59 3.81 -7.72 -5.29
C ALA A 59 2.75 -8.53 -6.06
N HIS A 60 1.90 -7.87 -6.85
CA HIS A 60 0.95 -8.58 -7.71
C HIS A 60 1.61 -9.44 -8.79
N ALA A 61 2.66 -8.92 -9.43
CA ALA A 61 3.43 -9.67 -10.43
C ALA A 61 4.14 -10.88 -9.81
N SER A 62 4.76 -10.69 -8.64
CA SER A 62 5.47 -11.74 -7.90
C SER A 62 4.51 -12.84 -7.42
N ASP A 63 3.37 -12.46 -6.84
CA ASP A 63 2.33 -13.42 -6.42
C ASP A 63 1.81 -14.25 -7.60
N ALA A 64 1.64 -13.63 -8.78
CA ALA A 64 1.21 -14.33 -9.98
C ALA A 64 2.29 -15.31 -10.47
N ALA A 65 3.55 -14.89 -10.46
CA ALA A 65 4.70 -15.72 -10.84
C ALA A 65 4.88 -16.94 -9.94
N VAL A 66 4.79 -16.75 -8.62
CA VAL A 66 4.88 -17.85 -7.64
C VAL A 66 3.78 -18.88 -7.89
N ARG A 67 2.53 -18.43 -8.08
CA ARG A 67 1.41 -19.35 -8.32
C ARG A 67 1.57 -20.14 -9.62
N ASP A 68 1.98 -19.48 -10.70
CA ASP A 68 2.21 -20.14 -11.99
C ASP A 68 3.33 -21.17 -11.88
N GLU A 69 4.42 -20.83 -11.20
CA GLU A 69 5.54 -21.75 -10.98
C GLU A 69 5.15 -22.93 -10.09
N GLU A 70 4.46 -22.70 -8.98
CA GLU A 70 3.94 -23.76 -8.10
C GLU A 70 3.05 -24.74 -8.89
N GLU A 71 2.16 -24.20 -9.73
CA GLU A 71 1.27 -25.02 -10.55
C GLU A 71 2.04 -25.83 -11.60
N ARG A 72 2.99 -25.23 -12.30
CA ARG A 72 3.84 -25.91 -13.29
C ARG A 72 4.75 -26.95 -12.67
N ALA A 73 5.43 -26.61 -11.58
CA ALA A 73 6.31 -27.52 -10.84
C ALA A 73 5.55 -28.76 -10.37
N ARG A 74 4.33 -28.58 -9.85
CA ARG A 74 3.43 -29.67 -9.48
C ARG A 74 3.04 -30.56 -10.66
N ARG A 75 2.68 -29.97 -11.82
CA ARG A 75 2.33 -30.73 -13.04
C ARG A 75 3.53 -31.51 -13.59
N GLU A 76 4.71 -30.89 -13.58
CA GLU A 76 5.97 -31.45 -14.10
C GLU A 76 6.70 -32.36 -13.09
N LYS A 77 6.18 -32.49 -11.86
CA LYS A 77 6.79 -33.25 -10.75
C LYS A 77 8.26 -32.87 -10.48
N ARG A 78 8.55 -31.58 -10.58
CA ARG A 78 9.88 -31.01 -10.32
C ARG A 78 9.86 -30.10 -9.10
N PRO A 79 11.03 -29.79 -8.52
CA PRO A 79 11.16 -28.73 -7.54
C PRO A 79 10.79 -27.36 -8.13
N ILE A 80 10.34 -26.45 -7.25
CA ILE A 80 10.13 -25.03 -7.56
C ILE A 80 11.49 -24.39 -7.86
N SER A 81 11.59 -23.61 -8.93
CA SER A 81 12.80 -22.88 -9.31
C SER A 81 12.62 -21.38 -9.04
N PRO A 82 13.43 -20.78 -8.13
CA PRO A 82 13.43 -19.34 -7.89
C PRO A 82 13.70 -18.52 -9.15
N GLU A 83 14.60 -18.98 -10.01
CA GLU A 83 15.00 -18.28 -11.24
C GLU A 83 13.83 -18.17 -12.23
N ARG A 84 12.97 -19.19 -12.26
CA ARG A 84 11.74 -19.17 -13.07
C ARG A 84 10.71 -18.21 -12.51
N ILE A 85 10.61 -18.09 -11.18
CA ILE A 85 9.72 -17.13 -10.52
C ILE A 85 10.15 -15.71 -10.88
N GLU A 86 11.45 -15.40 -10.79
CA GLU A 86 11.99 -14.08 -11.13
C GLU A 86 11.70 -13.71 -12.59
N ALA A 87 12.05 -14.58 -13.53
CA ALA A 87 11.78 -14.36 -14.96
C ALA A 87 10.28 -14.18 -15.24
N MET A 88 9.41 -14.93 -14.56
CA MET A 88 7.96 -14.80 -14.71
C MET A 88 7.41 -13.53 -14.05
N ALA A 89 8.00 -13.10 -12.93
CA ALA A 89 7.63 -11.85 -12.26
C ALA A 89 7.95 -10.64 -13.16
N GLU A 90 9.13 -10.62 -13.79
CA GLU A 90 9.49 -9.61 -14.79
C GLU A 90 8.54 -9.63 -15.99
N PHE A 91 8.22 -10.83 -16.49
CA PHE A 91 7.27 -11.00 -17.59
C PHE A 91 5.89 -10.41 -17.28
N TYR A 92 5.37 -10.64 -16.07
CA TYR A 92 4.10 -10.10 -15.61
C TYR A 92 4.17 -8.60 -15.35
N LEU A 93 5.23 -8.11 -14.71
CA LEU A 93 5.41 -6.68 -14.42
C LEU A 93 5.42 -5.84 -15.71
N ALA A 94 5.98 -6.36 -16.80
CA ALA A 94 5.98 -5.71 -18.10
C ALA A 94 4.60 -5.67 -18.78
N ARG A 95 3.66 -6.53 -18.38
CA ARG A 95 2.36 -6.73 -19.06
C ARG A 95 1.17 -6.29 -18.23
N ILE A 96 1.25 -6.33 -16.90
CA ILE A 96 0.21 -5.87 -16.02
C ILE A 96 0.14 -4.34 -16.14
N PRO A 97 -1.00 -3.76 -16.53
CA PRO A 97 -1.10 -2.32 -16.63
C PRO A 97 -1.01 -1.69 -15.24
N TYR A 98 -0.02 -0.82 -15.05
CA TYR A 98 0.15 -0.04 -13.83
C TYR A 98 -1.13 0.69 -13.40
N LYS A 99 -1.96 1.13 -14.35
CA LYS A 99 -3.21 1.86 -14.08
C LYS A 99 -4.37 0.98 -13.59
N GLU A 100 -4.31 -0.34 -13.81
CA GLU A 100 -5.37 -1.28 -13.40
C GLU A 100 -5.26 -1.69 -11.93
N LEU A 101 -4.10 -1.44 -11.32
CA LEU A 101 -3.85 -1.82 -9.94
C LEU A 101 -4.50 -0.87 -8.93
N LYS A 102 -4.93 -1.49 -7.83
CA LYS A 102 -5.80 -0.90 -6.82
C LYS A 102 -5.10 0.20 -6.02
N MET A 103 -5.31 1.46 -6.39
CA MET A 103 -5.46 2.63 -5.49
C MET A 103 -5.49 3.89 -6.36
N ARG A 104 -6.67 4.43 -6.65
CA ARG A 104 -6.78 5.73 -7.35
C ARG A 104 -6.26 6.84 -6.45
N HIS A 105 -5.70 7.90 -7.04
CA HIS A 105 -5.15 9.03 -6.29
C HIS A 105 -6.17 9.62 -5.32
N HIS A 106 -7.42 9.83 -5.75
CA HIS A 106 -8.48 10.33 -4.87
C HIS A 106 -8.71 9.43 -3.64
N SER A 107 -8.71 8.10 -3.82
CA SER A 107 -8.84 7.16 -2.70
C SER A 107 -7.65 7.25 -1.74
N PHE A 108 -6.43 7.44 -2.27
CA PHE A 108 -5.24 7.63 -1.46
C PHE A 108 -5.30 8.93 -0.65
N VAL A 109 -5.68 10.05 -1.28
CA VAL A 109 -5.80 11.35 -0.59
C VAL A 109 -6.84 11.30 0.53
N SER A 110 -8.01 10.72 0.27
CA SER A 110 -9.04 10.53 1.30
C SER A 110 -8.54 9.66 2.46
N TYR A 111 -7.75 8.62 2.15
CA TYR A 111 -7.14 7.76 3.16
C TYR A 111 -6.07 8.49 3.99
N PHE A 112 -5.18 9.22 3.32
CA PHE A 112 -4.13 10.01 3.95
C PHE A 112 -4.71 11.12 4.85
N GLY A 113 -5.85 11.70 4.46
CA GLY A 113 -6.60 12.64 5.28
C GLY A 113 -6.99 12.09 6.65
N MET A 114 -7.19 10.78 6.79
CA MET A 114 -7.43 10.15 8.09
C MET A 114 -6.16 10.13 8.94
N LEU A 115 -5.00 9.84 8.36
CA LEU A 115 -3.72 9.87 9.07
C LEU A 115 -3.41 11.28 9.58
N LYS A 116 -3.75 12.31 8.78
CA LYS A 116 -3.66 13.71 9.21
C LYS A 116 -4.58 14.00 10.40
N ARG A 117 -5.84 13.56 10.34
CA ARG A 117 -6.83 13.77 11.42
C ARG A 117 -6.50 13.01 12.71
N LEU A 118 -5.83 11.86 12.59
CA LEU A 118 -5.26 11.12 13.72
C LEU A 118 -4.00 11.80 14.30
N GLY A 119 -3.48 12.85 13.65
CA GLY A 119 -2.26 13.52 14.06
C GLY A 119 -1.01 12.65 13.88
N TRP A 120 -1.06 11.60 13.06
CA TRP A 120 0.07 10.70 12.82
C TRP A 120 1.09 11.26 11.83
N VAL A 121 0.66 12.21 11.00
CA VAL A 121 1.51 12.88 10.03
C VAL A 121 1.31 14.38 10.11
N GLU A 122 2.40 15.11 9.92
CA GLU A 122 2.43 16.58 9.90
C GLU A 122 3.13 17.08 8.64
N ALA A 123 2.73 18.26 8.16
CA ALA A 123 3.37 18.89 7.01
C ALA A 123 4.62 19.65 7.46
N VAL A 124 5.73 19.52 6.71
CA VAL A 124 7.03 20.07 7.12
C VAL A 124 7.67 21.03 6.13
N LYS A 125 7.45 20.81 4.83
CA LYS A 125 7.93 21.70 3.78
C LYS A 125 6.95 21.73 2.61
N GLU A 126 6.98 22.82 1.87
CA GLU A 126 6.25 22.98 0.61
C GLU A 126 7.23 23.24 -0.52
N GLU A 127 6.95 22.68 -1.68
CA GLU A 127 7.66 22.99 -2.93
C GLU A 127 6.63 23.30 -4.04
N PRO A 128 7.02 24.09 -5.06
CA PRO A 128 6.18 24.31 -6.23
C PRO A 128 5.78 22.98 -6.88
N SER A 129 4.49 22.82 -7.19
CA SER A 129 4.02 21.69 -7.99
C SER A 129 4.11 22.00 -9.47
N GLY A 130 4.32 20.98 -10.31
CA GLY A 130 4.33 21.16 -11.78
C GLY A 130 3.11 21.92 -12.32
N PRO A 131 1.87 21.66 -11.84
CA PRO A 131 0.71 22.44 -12.23
C PRO A 131 0.76 23.94 -11.94
N GLN A 132 1.60 24.38 -11.00
CA GLN A 132 1.77 25.80 -10.72
C GLN A 132 2.49 26.56 -11.84
N GLU A 133 3.18 25.87 -12.75
CA GLU A 133 3.80 26.48 -13.93
C GLU A 133 2.78 27.16 -14.84
N TYR A 134 1.58 26.60 -14.97
CA TYR A 134 0.51 27.13 -15.82
C TYR A 134 -0.71 27.64 -15.03
N HIS A 135 -0.82 27.30 -13.73
CA HIS A 135 -1.86 27.82 -12.82
C HIS A 135 -1.23 28.24 -11.49
N PRO A 136 -0.83 29.51 -11.31
CA PRO A 136 -0.07 29.97 -10.14
C PRO A 136 -0.72 29.67 -8.78
N ASN A 137 -2.06 29.69 -8.72
CA ASN A 137 -2.85 29.42 -7.51
C ASN A 137 -3.12 27.93 -7.26
N PHE A 138 -2.50 27.03 -8.04
CA PHE A 138 -2.63 25.59 -7.82
C PHE A 138 -1.94 25.16 -6.51
N GLN A 139 -2.33 24.00 -5.98
CA GLN A 139 -1.80 23.50 -4.71
C GLN A 139 -0.31 23.13 -4.84
N PRO A 140 0.54 23.51 -3.87
CA PRO A 140 1.93 23.10 -3.84
C PRO A 140 2.07 21.62 -3.46
N ARG A 141 3.25 21.05 -3.70
CA ARG A 141 3.61 19.73 -3.18
C ARG A 141 4.02 19.90 -1.71
N ARG A 142 3.19 19.35 -0.82
CA ARG A 142 3.44 19.36 0.64
C ARG A 142 4.09 18.06 1.06
N TYR A 143 5.20 18.16 1.76
CA TYR A 143 5.89 17.02 2.36
C TYR A 143 5.32 16.73 3.73
N TYR A 144 5.19 15.44 4.02
CA TYR A 144 4.70 14.93 5.28
C TYR A 144 5.72 13.99 5.92
N ARG A 145 5.90 14.12 7.23
CA ARG A 145 6.65 13.15 8.05
C ARG A 145 5.76 12.57 9.14
N LEU A 146 6.23 11.52 9.79
CA LEU A 146 5.57 10.98 10.97
C LEU A 146 5.82 11.83 12.21
N THR A 147 4.74 12.11 12.94
CA THR A 147 4.81 12.62 14.30
C THR A 147 5.20 11.49 15.27
N ASP A 148 5.49 11.82 16.52
CA ASP A 148 5.78 10.79 17.52
C ASP A 148 4.58 9.88 17.80
N SER A 149 3.35 10.40 17.70
CA SER A 149 2.13 9.57 17.77
C SER A 149 2.01 8.63 16.56
N GLY A 150 2.38 9.08 15.37
CA GLY A 150 2.42 8.24 14.17
C GLY A 150 3.47 7.14 14.25
N LYS A 151 4.62 7.40 14.88
CA LYS A 151 5.66 6.38 15.12
C LYS A 151 5.24 5.35 16.17
N ALA A 152 4.50 5.78 17.19
CA ALA A 152 4.02 4.95 18.29
C ALA A 152 2.74 4.16 17.99
N ALA A 153 2.08 4.45 16.86
CA ALA A 153 0.83 3.82 16.47
C ALA A 153 0.97 2.28 16.34
N THR A 154 0.04 1.57 16.96
CA THR A 154 0.08 0.11 17.09
C THR A 154 -0.48 -0.59 15.86
N MET A 155 -0.05 -1.84 15.61
CA MET A 155 -0.50 -2.62 14.46
C MET A 155 -2.03 -2.71 14.30
N PRO A 156 -2.84 -2.89 15.37
CA PRO A 156 -4.30 -2.83 15.27
C PRO A 156 -4.80 -1.48 14.74
N GLU A 157 -4.26 -0.37 15.22
CA GLU A 157 -4.64 0.97 14.77
C GLU A 157 -4.28 1.19 13.30
N LEU A 158 -3.07 0.75 12.91
CA LEU A 158 -2.60 0.87 11.52
C LEU A 158 -3.45 0.05 10.56
N SER A 159 -3.89 -1.12 10.99
CA SER A 159 -4.69 -2.00 10.14
C SER A 159 -6.05 -1.38 9.77
N ASP A 160 -6.53 -0.41 10.56
CA ASP A 160 -7.92 -0.01 10.54
C ASP A 160 -8.17 1.48 10.90
N PRO A 161 -7.53 2.48 10.24
CA PRO A 161 -7.50 3.88 10.73
C PRO A 161 -8.87 4.57 10.88
N ILE A 162 -9.89 4.16 10.12
CA ILE A 162 -11.27 4.67 10.29
C ILE A 162 -11.79 4.34 11.70
N THR A 163 -11.53 3.15 12.23
CA THR A 163 -12.02 2.71 13.54
C THR A 163 -11.22 3.41 14.61
N THR A 164 -9.91 3.57 14.42
CA THR A 164 -9.09 4.38 15.33
C THR A 164 -9.61 5.82 15.41
N LEU A 165 -9.99 6.41 14.27
CA LEU A 165 -10.43 7.81 14.20
C LEU A 165 -11.82 8.04 14.79
N TYR A 166 -12.75 7.11 14.59
CA TYR A 166 -14.15 7.28 14.99
C TYR A 166 -14.58 6.41 16.17
N ASN A 167 -13.68 5.57 16.68
CA ASN A 167 -13.89 4.63 17.77
C ASN A 167 -15.16 3.77 17.61
N TYR A 168 -15.38 3.25 16.40
CA TYR A 168 -16.54 2.39 16.12
C TYR A 168 -16.33 0.96 16.66
N PRO A 169 -17.39 0.30 17.16
CA PRO A 169 -17.39 -1.15 17.32
C PRO A 169 -17.06 -1.81 15.98
N ARG A 170 -16.17 -2.81 15.99
CA ARG A 170 -15.71 -3.47 14.76
C ARG A 170 -16.87 -4.09 13.98
N GLU A 171 -17.88 -4.55 14.69
CA GLU A 171 -19.10 -5.16 14.18
C GLU A 171 -19.88 -4.22 13.27
N ILE A 172 -19.86 -2.91 13.55
CA ILE A 172 -20.51 -1.87 12.74
C ILE A 172 -19.66 -1.56 11.50
N ARG A 173 -18.33 -1.57 11.66
CA ARG A 173 -17.39 -1.16 10.61
C ARG A 173 -17.14 -2.26 9.57
N SER A 174 -17.10 -3.53 9.96
CA SER A 174 -16.93 -4.64 9.02
C SER A 174 -17.37 -5.99 9.59
N ALA A 175 -18.14 -6.74 8.81
CA ALA A 175 -18.42 -8.15 9.10
C ALA A 175 -17.18 -9.08 9.00
N LYS A 176 -16.00 -8.56 8.62
CA LYS A 176 -14.76 -9.33 8.43
C LYS A 176 -13.97 -9.45 9.73
N ARG A 177 -13.53 -10.68 10.05
CA ARG A 177 -12.79 -11.01 11.29
C ARG A 177 -11.25 -10.91 11.20
N TYR A 178 -10.64 -10.68 10.04
CA TYR A 178 -9.17 -10.64 9.87
C TYR A 178 -8.58 -9.22 9.77
N TYR A 179 -7.27 -9.08 10.06
CA TYR A 179 -6.49 -7.84 9.94
C TYR A 179 -5.69 -7.83 8.62
N TYR A 180 -5.46 -6.65 8.03
CA TYR A 180 -4.72 -6.47 6.75
C TYR A 180 -3.24 -6.10 6.99
N THR A 181 -2.59 -6.81 7.90
CA THR A 181 -1.16 -6.64 8.21
C THR A 181 -0.40 -7.91 7.84
N LYS A 182 0.81 -7.76 7.30
CA LYS A 182 1.73 -8.89 7.07
C LYS A 182 2.18 -9.37 8.46
N LYS A 183 2.16 -10.68 8.71
CA LYS A 183 2.81 -11.23 9.91
C LYS A 183 4.32 -11.01 9.74
N MET A 184 4.95 -10.37 10.72
CA MET A 184 6.41 -10.35 10.86
C MET A 184 6.90 -11.77 11.16
#